data_AF-A0A349PDB7-F1
#
_entry.id   AF-A0A349PDB7-F1
#
_cell.length_a   1.000
_cell.length_b   1.000
_cell.length_c   1.000
_cell.angle_alpha   90.00
_cell.angle_beta   90.00
_cell.angle_gamma   90.00
#
_symmetry.space_group_name_H-M   'P 1'
#
loop_
_entity.id
_entity.type
_entity.pdbx_description
1 polymer ?
#
loop_
_entity_poly.entity_id
_entity_poly.type
_entity_poly.pdbx_seq_one_letter_code
_entity_poly.pdbx_strand_id
1 'polypeptide(L)'
;MKLSAAILITALFAVPACAENWATEVTTAKFAAIEIPAIAAPAGSAPRDGGNYSGAEELLIKEFAITAISMDIPEAEVMRQDRDYNNAFCFEHALRLALTDLLENHNNPAGPLAKVLGTMGVVTNPSKSELKKARQKMMALLNTPATQLSIVRPYKHNQPMNGEMVESNWIFFLRLEGAPYWSIVDRSGEKPAYTYGATK
;
A
#
# COMPACT_ATOMS: atom_id res chain seq x y z
N MET A 1 12.19 -51.26 -84.05
CA MET A 1 10.76 -51.38 -83.71
C MET A 1 10.60 -51.07 -82.22
N LYS A 2 9.57 -50.30 -81.89
CA LYS A 2 9.27 -49.72 -80.56
C LYS A 2 8.64 -50.76 -79.62
N LEU A 3 8.81 -50.57 -78.30
CA LEU A 3 7.93 -50.84 -77.13
C LEU A 3 8.82 -50.74 -75.86
N SER A 4 8.76 -49.68 -75.02
CA SER A 4 7.83 -49.44 -73.88
C SER A 4 7.77 -50.62 -72.88
N ALA A 5 7.80 -50.52 -71.54
CA ALA A 5 7.79 -49.45 -70.54
C ALA A 5 7.99 -50.09 -69.12
N ALA A 6 7.93 -49.26 -68.06
CA ALA A 6 7.71 -49.53 -66.60
C ALA A 6 8.94 -49.25 -65.69
N ILE A 7 9.05 -48.08 -65.05
CA ILE A 7 8.44 -47.59 -63.78
C ILE A 7 8.97 -48.30 -62.52
N LEU A 8 9.70 -47.59 -61.65
CA LEU A 8 9.28 -47.29 -60.26
C LEU A 8 10.24 -46.27 -59.60
N ILE A 9 9.66 -45.32 -58.87
CA ILE A 9 10.31 -44.19 -58.19
C ILE A 9 10.70 -44.59 -56.77
N THR A 10 11.86 -44.15 -56.27
CA THR A 10 12.01 -43.90 -54.82
C THR A 10 12.92 -42.71 -54.53
N ALA A 11 12.53 -41.95 -53.51
CA ALA A 11 12.86 -40.57 -53.21
C ALA A 11 14.35 -40.26 -52.94
N LEU A 12 14.76 -39.06 -53.37
CA LEU A 12 15.96 -38.36 -52.92
C LEU A 12 15.75 -37.78 -51.52
N PHE A 13 16.64 -38.08 -50.59
CA PHE A 13 17.03 -37.15 -49.53
C PHE A 13 18.53 -36.89 -49.67
N ALA A 14 18.86 -35.71 -50.19
CA ALA A 14 20.21 -35.17 -50.16
C ALA A 14 20.39 -34.42 -48.84
N VAL A 15 21.33 -34.90 -48.00
CA VAL A 15 21.94 -34.10 -46.95
C VAL A 15 23.38 -33.85 -47.38
N PRO A 16 23.81 -32.61 -47.63
CA PRO A 16 25.20 -32.33 -47.92
C PRO A 16 26.02 -32.26 -46.63
N ALA A 17 27.26 -32.71 -46.80
CA ALA A 17 28.37 -32.67 -45.88
C ALA A 17 28.64 -31.26 -45.32
N CYS A 18 29.22 -31.20 -44.12
CA CYS A 18 30.62 -30.79 -43.93
C CYS A 18 30.99 -30.89 -42.45
N ALA A 19 32.01 -31.70 -42.18
CA ALA A 19 32.84 -31.62 -41.00
C ALA A 19 33.84 -30.46 -41.15
N GLU A 20 34.54 -30.18 -40.04
CA GLU A 20 35.70 -29.29 -39.84
C GLU A 20 35.42 -27.90 -39.25
N ASN A 21 36.15 -27.62 -38.15
CA ASN A 21 36.23 -26.39 -37.34
C ASN A 21 35.28 -26.25 -36.14
N TRP A 22 35.38 -27.19 -35.20
CA TRP A 22 34.87 -27.03 -33.82
C TRP A 22 36.02 -26.90 -32.82
N ALA A 23 36.78 -25.80 -32.89
CA ALA A 23 37.52 -25.26 -31.75
C ALA A 23 38.18 -23.94 -32.18
N THR A 24 37.52 -22.82 -31.89
CA THR A 24 38.25 -21.55 -31.80
C THR A 24 38.96 -21.55 -30.45
N GLU A 25 40.30 -21.50 -30.46
CA GLU A 25 41.10 -21.33 -29.25
C GLU A 25 40.67 -20.04 -28.53
N VAL A 26 40.03 -20.21 -27.38
CA VAL A 26 39.70 -19.11 -26.48
C VAL A 26 40.96 -18.80 -25.67
N THR A 27 41.77 -17.87 -26.17
CA THR A 27 42.91 -17.33 -25.43
C THR A 27 42.44 -16.32 -24.38
N THR A 28 43.05 -16.37 -23.20
CA THR A 28 42.75 -15.53 -22.01
C THR A 28 42.84 -14.01 -22.26
N ALA A 29 43.43 -13.59 -23.37
CA ALA A 29 43.52 -12.18 -23.78
C ALA A 29 42.18 -11.56 -24.20
N LYS A 30 41.16 -12.35 -24.59
CA LYS A 30 39.84 -11.82 -25.01
C LYS A 30 38.92 -11.45 -23.85
N PHE A 31 39.24 -11.78 -22.60
CA PHE A 31 38.43 -11.43 -21.43
C PHE A 31 38.78 -10.07 -20.82
N ALA A 32 39.84 -9.39 -21.29
CA ALA A 32 40.34 -8.17 -20.65
C ALA A 32 39.79 -6.85 -21.23
N ALA A 33 38.86 -6.88 -22.20
CA ALA A 33 38.43 -5.68 -22.93
C ALA A 33 36.91 -5.46 -22.96
N ILE A 34 36.18 -5.99 -21.97
CA ILE A 34 34.77 -5.63 -21.76
C ILE A 34 34.67 -4.96 -20.40
N GLU A 35 34.93 -3.65 -20.37
CA GLU A 35 34.45 -2.81 -19.28
C GLU A 35 32.92 -2.80 -19.34
N ILE A 36 32.30 -3.69 -18.57
CA ILE A 36 30.87 -3.60 -18.28
C ILE A 36 30.71 -2.32 -17.45
N PRO A 37 30.04 -1.26 -17.94
CA PRO A 37 29.79 -0.10 -17.10
C PRO A 37 29.06 -0.58 -15.86
N ALA A 38 29.58 -0.23 -14.68
CA ALA A 38 28.95 -0.54 -13.42
C ALA A 38 27.47 -0.14 -13.52
N ILE A 39 26.56 -1.10 -13.29
CA ILE A 39 25.14 -0.81 -13.19
C ILE A 39 25.02 0.26 -12.11
N ALA A 40 24.68 1.48 -12.52
CA ALA A 40 24.35 2.54 -11.59
C ALA A 40 23.32 1.96 -10.62
N ALA A 41 23.57 2.06 -9.31
CA ALA A 41 22.58 1.70 -8.31
C ALA A 41 21.25 2.28 -8.78
N PRO A 42 20.14 1.49 -8.80
CA PRO A 42 18.87 2.00 -9.26
C PRO A 42 18.64 3.29 -8.49
N ALA A 43 18.59 4.41 -9.22
CA ALA A 43 18.21 5.67 -8.63
C ALA A 43 16.87 5.38 -7.96
N GLY A 44 16.84 5.37 -6.63
CA GLY A 44 15.61 5.15 -5.88
C GLY A 44 14.59 6.07 -6.52
N SER A 45 13.56 5.50 -7.13
CA SER A 45 12.56 6.27 -7.85
C SER A 45 12.06 7.31 -6.87
N ALA A 46 12.46 8.57 -7.10
CA ALA A 46 11.90 9.66 -6.33
C ALA A 46 10.38 9.54 -6.45
N PRO A 47 9.62 9.77 -5.36
CA PRO A 47 8.16 9.77 -5.39
C PRO A 47 7.68 10.49 -6.64
N ARG A 48 6.69 9.94 -7.34
CA ARG A 48 5.97 10.73 -8.34
C ARG A 48 5.24 11.83 -7.57
N ASP A 49 5.85 13.00 -7.47
CA ASP A 49 5.25 14.17 -6.84
C ASP A 49 3.86 14.40 -7.47
N GLY A 50 2.82 14.11 -6.70
CA GLY A 50 1.42 14.26 -7.11
C GLY A 50 0.50 13.05 -6.84
N GLY A 51 1.05 11.87 -6.55
CA GLY A 51 0.27 10.66 -6.25
C GLY A 51 0.05 10.41 -4.75
N ASN A 52 -1.06 9.74 -4.41
CA ASN A 52 -1.22 9.11 -3.10
C ASN A 52 -0.29 7.90 -2.97
N TYR A 53 0.07 7.55 -1.74
CA TYR A 53 0.91 6.41 -1.42
C TYR A 53 0.21 5.10 -1.84
N SER A 54 0.79 4.41 -2.82
CA SER A 54 0.21 3.21 -3.42
C SER A 54 -0.03 2.08 -2.40
N GLY A 55 0.87 1.94 -1.42
CA GLY A 55 0.71 0.96 -0.33
C GLY A 55 -0.52 1.24 0.55
N ALA A 56 -0.90 2.51 0.72
CA ALA A 56 -2.13 2.87 1.44
C ALA A 56 -3.38 2.46 0.65
N GLU A 57 -3.40 2.77 -0.65
CA GLU A 57 -4.52 2.43 -1.54
C GLU A 57 -4.72 0.92 -1.61
N GLU A 58 -3.63 0.17 -1.77
CA GLU A 58 -3.65 -1.28 -1.81
C GLU A 58 -4.20 -1.88 -0.50
N LEU A 59 -3.73 -1.39 0.65
CA LEU A 59 -4.18 -1.86 1.96
C LEU A 59 -5.67 -1.58 2.17
N LEU A 60 -6.14 -0.37 1.86
CA LEU A 60 -7.54 0.02 2.00
C LEU A 60 -8.46 -0.87 1.15
N ILE A 61 -8.08 -1.13 -0.10
CA ILE A 61 -8.89 -1.93 -1.02
C ILE A 61 -8.83 -3.42 -0.66
N LYS A 62 -7.64 -3.99 -0.48
CA LYS A 62 -7.46 -5.45 -0.35
C LYS A 62 -7.82 -5.96 1.03
N GLU A 63 -7.46 -5.24 2.09
CA GLU A 63 -7.66 -5.72 3.47
C GLU A 63 -8.97 -5.22 4.07
N PHE A 64 -9.36 -3.98 3.77
CA PHE A 64 -10.52 -3.36 4.39
C PHE A 64 -11.71 -3.20 3.44
N ALA A 65 -11.57 -3.49 2.14
CA ALA A 65 -12.62 -3.28 1.13
C ALA A 65 -13.16 -1.82 1.14
N ILE A 66 -12.25 -0.86 1.30
CA ILE A 66 -12.53 0.59 1.21
C ILE A 66 -12.05 1.08 -0.16
N THR A 67 -12.97 1.47 -1.03
CA THR A 67 -12.67 1.80 -2.44
C THR A 67 -13.07 3.22 -2.84
N ALA A 68 -13.96 3.87 -2.08
CA ALA A 68 -14.52 5.16 -2.45
C ALA A 68 -14.02 6.34 -1.60
N ILE A 69 -13.07 6.10 -0.68
CA ILE A 69 -12.54 7.13 0.22
C ILE A 69 -11.64 8.12 -0.54
N SER A 70 -11.77 9.40 -0.24
CA SER A 70 -10.82 10.41 -0.72
C SER A 70 -9.52 10.34 0.09
N MET A 71 -8.37 10.32 -0.58
CA MET A 71 -7.06 10.22 0.07
C MET A 71 -6.20 11.45 -0.23
N ASP A 72 -5.51 11.93 0.81
CA ASP A 72 -4.42 12.90 0.74
C ASP A 72 -3.26 12.37 1.59
N ILE A 73 -2.60 11.35 1.05
CA ILE A 73 -1.45 10.67 1.65
C ILE A 73 -0.33 10.70 0.60
N PRO A 74 0.37 11.83 0.41
CA PRO A 74 1.39 11.92 -0.62
C PRO A 74 2.52 10.92 -0.35
N GLU A 75 2.97 10.19 -1.37
CA GLU A 75 4.08 9.23 -1.22
C GLU A 75 5.35 9.90 -0.68
N ALA A 76 5.68 11.09 -1.17
CA ALA A 76 6.81 11.89 -0.68
C ALA A 76 6.70 12.23 0.81
N GLU A 77 5.48 12.41 1.32
CA GLU A 77 5.26 12.68 2.74
C GLU A 77 5.51 11.44 3.58
N VAL A 78 4.98 10.30 3.15
CA VAL A 78 5.19 9.02 3.84
C VAL A 78 6.67 8.70 3.92
N MET A 79 7.38 8.77 2.79
CA MET A 79 8.83 8.52 2.74
C MET A 79 9.62 9.51 3.60
N ARG A 80 9.21 10.78 3.65
CA ARG A 80 9.88 11.77 4.50
C ARG A 80 9.72 11.43 5.97
N GLN A 81 8.51 11.16 6.44
CA GLN A 81 8.28 10.79 7.84
C GLN A 81 8.91 9.44 8.20
N ASP A 82 8.96 8.50 7.25
CA ASP A 82 9.58 7.20 7.46
C ASP A 82 11.11 7.33 7.67
N ARG A 83 11.74 8.22 6.91
CA ARG A 83 13.19 8.49 6.99
C ARG A 83 13.58 9.39 8.17
N ASP A 84 12.80 10.43 8.43
CA ASP A 84 13.21 11.51 9.34
C ASP A 84 12.89 11.20 10.81
N TYR A 85 12.06 10.20 11.09
CA TYR A 85 11.64 9.80 12.44
C TYR A 85 12.00 8.36 12.78
N ASN A 86 12.12 8.06 14.07
CA ASN A 86 12.42 6.70 14.52
C ASN A 86 11.14 5.85 14.51
N ASN A 87 11.07 4.87 13.61
CA ASN A 87 9.90 4.04 13.37
C ASN A 87 10.19 2.60 13.78
N ALA A 88 9.43 2.06 14.74
CA ALA A 88 9.48 0.64 15.06
C ALA A 88 8.84 -0.24 13.96
N PHE A 89 7.96 0.34 13.14
CA PHE A 89 7.26 -0.32 12.05
C PHE A 89 6.91 0.65 10.92
N CYS A 90 6.63 0.09 9.74
CA CYS A 90 6.31 0.85 8.54
C CYS A 90 4.92 1.52 8.60
N PHE A 91 4.73 2.48 7.70
CA PHE A 91 3.48 3.23 7.54
C PHE A 91 2.23 2.34 7.39
N GLU A 92 2.30 1.26 6.61
CA GLU A 92 1.15 0.36 6.38
C GLU A 92 0.74 -0.36 7.65
N HIS A 93 1.72 -0.74 8.49
CA HIS A 93 1.42 -1.32 9.79
C HIS A 93 0.72 -0.30 10.69
N ALA A 94 1.21 0.95 10.69
CA ALA A 94 0.57 2.05 11.42
C ALA A 94 -0.87 2.28 10.95
N LEU A 95 -1.09 2.32 9.64
CA LEU A 95 -2.42 2.51 9.06
C LEU A 95 -3.37 1.36 9.42
N ARG A 96 -2.88 0.12 9.43
CA ARG A 96 -3.65 -1.05 9.87
C ARG A 96 -4.07 -0.91 11.33
N LEU A 97 -3.16 -0.53 12.23
CA LEU A 97 -3.47 -0.31 13.64
C LEU A 97 -4.51 0.81 13.82
N ALA A 98 -4.37 1.92 13.08
CA ALA A 98 -5.33 3.02 13.11
C ALA A 98 -6.73 2.59 12.64
N LEU A 99 -6.83 1.86 11.54
CA LEU A 99 -8.11 1.38 11.00
C LEU A 99 -8.76 0.34 11.91
N THR A 100 -7.97 -0.57 12.47
CA THR A 100 -8.46 -1.56 13.45
C THR A 100 -9.03 -0.86 14.68
N ASP A 101 -8.30 0.10 15.26
CA ASP A 101 -8.80 0.87 16.40
C ASP A 101 -10.11 1.62 16.05
N LEU A 102 -10.15 2.28 14.89
CA LEU A 102 -11.34 2.99 14.42
C LEU A 102 -12.58 2.08 14.27
N LEU A 103 -12.39 0.83 13.84
CA LEU A 103 -13.47 -0.10 13.53
C LEU A 103 -13.89 -0.98 14.72
N GLU A 104 -13.04 -1.11 15.73
CA GLU A 104 -13.24 -2.08 16.82
C GLU A 104 -13.27 -1.42 18.20
N ASN A 105 -12.59 -0.30 18.40
CA ASN A 105 -12.54 0.39 19.68
C ASN A 105 -13.71 1.37 19.84
N HIS A 106 -14.54 1.11 20.86
CA HIS A 106 -15.68 1.94 21.25
C HIS A 106 -15.53 2.51 22.66
N ASN A 107 -14.39 2.28 23.32
CA ASN A 107 -14.17 2.71 24.69
C ASN A 107 -14.00 4.23 24.81
N ASN A 108 -13.59 4.88 23.72
CA ASN A 108 -13.48 6.34 23.66
C ASN A 108 -14.83 6.96 23.24
N PRO A 109 -15.52 7.72 24.11
CA PRO A 109 -16.80 8.37 23.77
C PRO A 109 -16.68 9.39 22.64
N ALA A 110 -15.50 10.01 22.46
CA ALA A 110 -15.24 10.93 21.37
C ALA A 110 -14.92 10.20 20.05
N GLY A 111 -14.72 8.88 20.08
CA GLY A 111 -14.38 8.07 18.93
C GLY A 111 -15.51 7.93 17.92
N PRO A 112 -15.20 7.67 16.64
CA PRO A 112 -16.19 7.59 15.57
C PRO A 112 -17.13 6.39 15.77
N LEU A 113 -16.63 5.23 16.21
CA LEU A 113 -17.46 4.05 16.44
C LEU A 113 -18.44 4.25 17.60
N ALA A 114 -18.00 4.89 18.69
CA ALA A 114 -18.85 5.25 19.82
C ALA A 114 -19.97 6.20 19.39
N LYS A 115 -19.67 7.20 18.52
CA LYS A 115 -20.71 8.06 17.94
C LYS A 115 -21.71 7.29 17.09
N VAL A 116 -21.25 6.36 16.25
CA VAL A 116 -22.14 5.50 15.46
C VAL A 116 -23.07 4.68 16.37
N LEU A 117 -22.54 4.07 17.43
CA LEU A 117 -23.33 3.37 18.45
C LEU A 117 -24.34 4.31 19.13
N GLY A 118 -23.94 5.54 19.46
CA GLY A 118 -24.83 6.56 19.99
C GLY A 118 -25.98 6.89 19.05
N THR A 119 -25.74 6.99 17.73
CA THR A 119 -26.83 7.19 16.74
C THR A 119 -27.79 6.01 16.64
N MET A 120 -27.36 4.81 17.07
CA MET A 120 -28.20 3.62 17.14
C MET A 120 -28.98 3.53 18.46
N GLY A 121 -28.80 4.49 19.38
CA GLY A 121 -29.40 4.47 20.71
C GLY A 121 -28.68 3.58 21.72
N VAL A 122 -27.46 3.13 21.42
CA VAL A 122 -26.67 2.25 22.28
C VAL A 122 -25.69 3.09 23.09
N VAL A 123 -26.01 3.32 24.37
CA VAL A 123 -25.25 4.24 25.23
C VAL A 123 -24.23 3.51 26.11
N THR A 124 -24.52 2.27 26.53
CA THR A 124 -23.66 1.50 27.45
C THR A 124 -23.64 0.01 27.11
N ASN A 125 -22.45 -0.60 27.11
CA ASN A 125 -22.23 -2.04 26.90
C ASN A 125 -22.91 -2.62 25.66
N PRO A 126 -22.45 -2.26 24.44
CA PRO A 126 -23.01 -2.78 23.21
C PRO A 126 -22.84 -4.31 23.13
N SER A 127 -23.90 -5.00 22.71
CA SER A 127 -23.86 -6.41 22.38
C SER A 127 -23.00 -6.66 21.14
N LYS A 128 -22.54 -7.90 20.96
CA LYS A 128 -21.80 -8.32 19.75
C LYS A 128 -22.57 -8.03 18.45
N SER A 129 -23.91 -8.11 18.49
CA SER A 129 -24.76 -7.81 17.33
C SER A 129 -24.75 -6.32 16.98
N GLU A 130 -24.81 -5.46 18.00
CA GLU A 130 -24.78 -4.01 17.82
C GLU A 130 -23.41 -3.54 17.35
N LEU A 131 -22.33 -4.09 17.91
CA LEU A 131 -20.97 -3.83 17.43
C LEU A 131 -20.80 -4.21 15.96
N LYS A 132 -21.33 -5.36 15.55
CA LYS A 132 -21.29 -5.78 14.14
C LYS A 132 -22.04 -4.81 13.23
N LYS A 133 -23.24 -4.37 13.63
CA LYS A 133 -24.04 -3.39 12.88
C LYS A 133 -23.34 -2.02 12.83
N ALA A 134 -22.77 -1.57 13.95
CA ALA A 134 -22.02 -0.31 14.02
C ALA A 134 -20.78 -0.34 13.13
N ARG A 135 -20.02 -1.45 13.15
CA ARG A 135 -18.89 -1.66 12.23
C ARG A 135 -19.32 -1.63 10.77
N GLN A 136 -20.43 -2.29 10.42
CA GLN A 136 -20.97 -2.24 9.06
C GLN A 136 -21.35 -0.82 8.64
N LYS A 137 -22.00 -0.06 9.53
CA LYS A 137 -22.32 1.36 9.27
C LYS A 137 -21.05 2.20 9.13
N MET A 138 -20.03 1.98 9.95
CA MET A 138 -18.73 2.64 9.83
C MET A 138 -18.05 2.33 8.49
N MET A 139 -18.03 1.06 8.08
CA MET A 139 -17.51 0.66 6.77
C MET A 139 -18.25 1.32 5.61
N ALA A 140 -19.58 1.49 5.73
CA ALA A 140 -20.37 2.21 4.75
C ALA A 140 -20.00 3.70 4.69
N LEU A 141 -19.76 4.35 5.83
CA LEU A 141 -19.30 5.74 5.88
C LEU A 141 -17.91 5.93 5.26
N LEU A 142 -16.98 5.01 5.55
CA LEU A 142 -15.64 5.00 4.95
C LEU A 142 -15.69 4.83 3.43
N ASN A 143 -16.69 4.10 2.91
CA ASN A 143 -16.93 3.92 1.49
C ASN A 143 -17.81 5.03 0.88
N THR A 144 -17.53 6.28 1.22
CA THR A 144 -18.15 7.44 0.55
C THR A 144 -17.10 8.43 0.08
N PRO A 145 -17.31 9.10 -1.07
CA PRO A 145 -16.37 10.11 -1.57
C PRO A 145 -16.31 11.37 -0.70
N ALA A 146 -17.29 11.56 0.19
CA ALA A 146 -17.30 12.64 1.16
C ALA A 146 -16.36 12.37 2.35
N THR A 147 -15.97 11.11 2.56
CA THR A 147 -14.98 10.75 3.58
C THR A 147 -13.58 11.00 3.06
N GLN A 148 -12.76 11.65 3.89
CA GLN A 148 -11.37 11.96 3.57
C GLN A 148 -10.45 11.35 4.61
N LEU A 149 -9.44 10.61 4.15
CA LEU A 149 -8.29 10.15 4.95
C LEU A 149 -7.04 10.90 4.49
N SER A 150 -6.30 11.46 5.44
CA SER A 150 -5.01 12.09 5.16
C SER A 150 -3.99 11.81 6.24
N ILE A 151 -2.72 11.89 5.87
CA ILE A 151 -1.62 11.89 6.84
C ILE A 151 -1.42 13.32 7.35
N VAL A 152 -1.28 13.49 8.66
CA VAL A 152 -0.96 14.80 9.23
C VAL A 152 0.47 15.16 8.90
N ARG A 153 0.66 16.41 8.48
CA ARG A 153 1.93 16.98 8.06
C ARG A 153 2.36 18.03 9.08
N PRO A 154 3.66 18.16 9.39
CA PRO A 154 4.15 19.25 10.23
C PRO A 154 3.63 20.61 9.74
N TYR A 155 3.15 21.44 10.66
CA TYR A 155 2.75 22.84 10.40
C TYR A 155 1.64 23.04 9.35
N LYS A 156 0.86 22.01 9.01
CA LYS A 156 -0.31 22.12 8.13
C LYS A 156 -1.63 22.11 8.90
N HIS A 157 -2.73 22.34 8.19
CA HIS A 157 -4.08 22.15 8.72
C HIS A 157 -4.30 20.70 9.21
N ASN A 158 -5.31 20.50 10.06
CA ASN A 158 -5.70 19.21 10.64
C ASN A 158 -4.74 18.65 11.71
N GLN A 159 -4.04 19.52 12.46
CA GLN A 159 -3.28 19.07 13.62
C GLN A 159 -4.18 18.40 14.67
N PRO A 160 -3.70 17.37 15.36
CA PRO A 160 -4.41 16.72 16.45
C PRO A 160 -4.63 17.69 17.62
N MET A 161 -5.64 17.43 18.46
CA MET A 161 -6.07 18.38 19.50
C MET A 161 -5.41 18.17 20.86
N ASN A 162 -4.87 16.98 21.15
CA ASN A 162 -4.31 16.69 22.48
C ASN A 162 -2.78 16.89 22.53
N GLY A 163 -2.20 17.59 21.56
CA GLY A 163 -0.77 17.91 21.51
C GLY A 163 0.10 16.78 20.98
N GLU A 164 -0.46 15.76 20.34
CA GLU A 164 0.31 14.71 19.69
C GLU A 164 1.18 15.28 18.56
N MET A 165 2.44 14.84 18.52
CA MET A 165 3.43 15.32 17.58
C MET A 165 3.76 14.24 16.55
N VAL A 166 3.97 14.65 15.29
CA VAL A 166 4.29 13.74 14.18
C VAL A 166 5.66 13.09 14.32
N GLU A 167 6.56 13.72 15.08
CA GLU A 167 7.88 13.22 15.45
C GLU A 167 7.81 11.92 16.26
N SER A 168 6.77 11.78 17.10
CA SER A 168 6.60 10.62 17.99
C SER A 168 5.49 9.68 17.54
N ASN A 169 4.62 10.10 16.61
CA ASN A 169 3.44 9.35 16.21
C ASN A 169 3.26 9.34 14.69
N TRP A 170 2.74 8.25 14.16
CA TRP A 170 1.98 8.27 12.92
C TRP A 170 0.59 8.82 13.24
N ILE A 171 0.20 9.89 12.53
CA ILE A 171 -1.06 10.59 12.81
C ILE A 171 -1.88 10.65 11.53
N PHE A 172 -3.05 10.03 11.59
CA PHE A 172 -4.01 9.99 10.50
C PHE A 172 -5.18 10.90 10.83
N PHE A 173 -5.46 11.85 9.95
CA PHE A 173 -6.66 12.65 10.00
C PHE A 173 -7.76 12.00 9.17
N LEU A 174 -8.95 11.92 9.74
CA LEU A 174 -10.13 11.41 9.07
C LEU A 174 -11.28 12.41 9.18
N ARG A 175 -11.94 12.69 8.07
CA ARG A 175 -13.19 13.46 8.02
C ARG A 175 -14.33 12.51 7.68
N LEU A 176 -15.25 12.30 8.62
CA LEU A 176 -16.47 11.52 8.42
C LEU A 176 -17.68 12.44 8.52
N GLU A 177 -18.49 12.52 7.46
CA GLU A 177 -19.70 13.38 7.42
C GLU A 177 -19.43 14.84 7.86
N GLY A 178 -18.25 15.37 7.49
CA GLY A 178 -17.82 16.72 7.87
C GLY A 178 -17.24 16.86 9.28
N ALA A 179 -17.33 15.82 10.13
CA ALA A 179 -16.73 15.83 11.46
C ALA A 179 -15.25 15.36 11.41
N PRO A 180 -14.32 16.07 12.11
CA PRO A 180 -12.91 15.70 12.16
C PRO A 180 -12.63 14.64 13.24
N TYR A 181 -11.75 13.70 12.90
CA TYR A 181 -11.20 12.66 13.77
C TYR A 181 -9.70 12.50 13.53
N TRP A 182 -9.01 12.02 14.55
CA TRP A 182 -7.59 11.69 14.50
C TRP A 182 -7.38 10.29 15.06
N SER A 183 -6.62 9.47 14.33
CA SER A 183 -6.07 8.20 14.82
C SER A 183 -4.59 8.39 15.05
N ILE A 184 -4.17 8.11 16.29
CA ILE A 184 -2.79 8.26 16.75
C ILE A 184 -2.20 6.87 16.91
N VAL A 185 -1.02 6.67 16.32
CA VAL A 185 -0.26 5.44 16.45
C VAL A 185 1.17 5.78 16.87
N ASP A 186 1.56 5.34 18.06
CA ASP A 186 2.88 5.58 18.63
C ASP A 186 3.97 4.90 17.80
N ARG A 187 4.99 5.66 17.37
CA ARG A 187 6.05 5.14 16.49
C ARG A 187 6.94 4.11 17.18
N SER A 188 7.05 4.13 18.51
CA SER A 188 7.79 3.11 19.27
C SER A 188 7.01 1.81 19.44
N GLY A 189 5.68 1.82 19.25
CA GLY A 189 4.81 0.67 19.50
C GLY A 189 4.59 0.36 20.99
N GLU A 190 5.01 1.24 21.90
CA GLU A 190 4.86 1.05 23.34
C GLU A 190 3.43 1.36 23.81
N LYS A 191 2.73 2.22 23.07
CA LYS A 191 1.35 2.62 23.37
C LYS A 191 0.39 2.08 22.31
N PRO A 192 -0.80 1.60 22.72
CA PRO A 192 -1.81 1.19 21.76
C PRO A 192 -2.28 2.37 20.91
N ALA A 193 -2.66 2.08 19.66
CA ALA A 193 -3.33 3.05 18.82
C ALA A 193 -4.64 3.52 19.48
N TYR A 194 -5.01 4.77 19.25
CA TYR A 194 -6.29 5.30 19.71
C TYR A 194 -6.83 6.36 18.74
N THR A 195 -8.16 6.40 18.65
CA THR A 195 -8.88 7.31 17.75
C THR A 195 -9.84 8.18 18.55
N TYR A 196 -9.89 9.46 18.23
CA TYR A 196 -10.80 10.42 18.85
C TYR A 196 -11.27 11.47 17.84
N GLY A 197 -12.43 12.05 18.10
CA GLY A 197 -12.98 13.16 17.34
C GLY A 197 -12.86 14.48 18.09
N ALA A 198 -13.06 15.59 17.38
CA ALA A 198 -13.30 16.85 18.06
C ALA A 198 -14.54 16.71 18.96
N THR A 199 -14.37 16.99 20.25
CA THR A 199 -15.48 17.21 21.17
C THR A 199 -16.20 18.47 20.75
N LYS A 200 -17.48 18.36 20.41
CA LYS A 200 -18.37 19.52 20.29
C LYS A 200 -18.82 19.94 21.69
#